data_AF-A0A3C0Y5H9-F1
#
_entry.id   AF-A0A3C0Y5H9-F1
#
_cell.length_a   1.000
_cell.length_b   1.000
_cell.length_c   1.000
_cell.angle_alpha   90.00
_cell.angle_beta   90.00
_cell.angle_gamma   90.00
#
_symmetry.space_group_name_H-M   'P 1'
#
loop_
_entity.id
_entity.type
_entity.pdbx_description
1 polymer ?
#
loop_
_entity_poly.entity_id
_entity_poly.type
_entity_poly.pdbx_seq_one_letter_code
_entity_poly.pdbx_strand_id
1 'polypeptide(L)'
;MSQLQAFAELPALQAAAAQARNIATQTLALFKYAVYGHFADEENELFPAVLRSAAQGEEANRVQAMVQRLTTEHRAIESLWKKLEPVVKAAAKAKPGELDLVAVEELVQAFLAHANFEEQQFLPLAETILSRNGNHMAALGLSLHLRHAPLVVGYV
;
A
#
# COMPACT_ATOMS: atom_id res chain seq x y z
N MET A 1 41.59 10.21 -22.97
CA MET A 1 41.25 8.82 -22.60
C MET A 1 40.11 8.74 -21.57
N SER A 2 40.03 9.62 -20.57
CA SER A 2 39.00 9.59 -19.52
C SER A 2 37.54 9.69 -20.03
N GLN A 3 37.26 10.56 -21.02
CA GLN A 3 35.91 10.71 -21.58
C GLN A 3 35.40 9.46 -22.32
N LEU A 4 36.29 8.69 -22.96
CA LEU A 4 35.91 7.43 -23.62
C LEU A 4 35.61 6.31 -22.62
N GLN A 5 36.24 6.35 -21.43
CA GLN A 5 35.91 5.43 -20.34
C GLN A 5 34.53 5.74 -19.75
N ALA A 6 34.20 7.02 -19.54
CA ALA A 6 32.86 7.42 -19.10
C ALA A 6 31.77 7.06 -20.13
N PHE A 7 32.07 7.13 -21.43
CA PHE A 7 31.14 6.70 -22.48
C PHE A 7 30.77 5.22 -22.38
N ALA A 8 31.64 4.36 -21.84
CA ALA A 8 31.34 2.95 -21.62
C ALA A 8 30.29 2.71 -20.53
N GLU A 9 30.06 3.67 -19.63
CA GLU A 9 29.02 3.60 -18.59
C GLU A 9 27.62 3.97 -19.10
N LEU A 10 27.55 4.64 -20.26
CA LEU A 10 26.30 5.17 -20.81
C LEU A 10 25.18 4.10 -20.93
N PRO A 11 25.43 2.87 -21.40
CA PRO A 11 24.39 1.84 -21.46
C PRO A 11 23.80 1.48 -20.09
N ALA A 12 24.64 1.38 -19.06
CA ALA A 12 24.19 1.07 -17.70
C ALA A 12 23.35 2.21 -17.11
N LEU A 13 23.76 3.46 -17.33
CA LEU A 13 23.00 4.64 -16.92
C LEU A 13 21.64 4.73 -17.64
N GLN A 14 21.59 4.40 -18.93
CA GLN A 14 20.34 4.33 -19.68
C GLN A 14 19.40 3.24 -19.15
N ALA A 15 19.93 2.07 -18.81
CA ALA A 15 19.18 0.98 -18.21
C ALA A 15 18.63 1.37 -16.83
N ALA A 16 19.45 1.95 -15.96
CA ALA A 16 19.02 2.44 -14.64
C ALA A 16 17.93 3.52 -14.76
N ALA A 17 18.08 4.46 -15.71
CA ALA A 17 17.05 5.46 -15.97
C ALA A 17 15.74 4.85 -16.49
N ALA A 18 15.79 3.80 -17.30
CA ALA A 18 14.61 3.06 -17.74
C ALA A 18 13.93 2.32 -16.59
N GLN A 19 14.71 1.66 -15.73
CA GLN A 19 14.20 0.99 -14.54
C GLN A 19 13.51 1.96 -13.58
N ALA A 20 14.12 3.12 -13.32
CA ALA A 20 13.52 4.16 -12.48
C ALA A 20 12.17 4.64 -13.02
N ARG A 21 12.05 4.85 -14.35
CA ARG A 21 10.77 5.19 -14.99
C ARG A 21 9.71 4.10 -14.82
N ASN A 22 10.12 2.83 -14.97
CA ASN A 22 9.21 1.69 -14.83
C ASN A 22 8.68 1.58 -13.41
N ILE A 23 9.56 1.67 -12.40
CA ILE A 23 9.18 1.65 -10.98
C ILE A 23 8.20 2.80 -10.71
N ALA A 24 8.53 4.04 -11.09
CA ALA A 24 7.66 5.18 -10.87
C ALA A 24 6.27 4.99 -11.52
N THR A 25 6.22 4.46 -12.75
CA THR A 25 4.96 4.18 -13.46
C THR A 25 4.13 3.12 -12.74
N GLN A 26 4.77 2.04 -12.28
CA GLN A 26 4.11 0.96 -11.54
C GLN A 26 3.61 1.44 -10.18
N THR A 27 4.39 2.23 -9.44
CA THR A 27 3.96 2.81 -8.17
C THR A 27 2.74 3.72 -8.34
N LEU A 28 2.72 4.55 -9.40
CA LEU A 28 1.53 5.36 -9.70
C LEU A 28 0.30 4.50 -9.98
N ALA A 29 0.46 3.42 -10.73
CA ALA A 29 -0.62 2.49 -11.03
C ALA A 29 -1.11 1.75 -9.77
N LEU A 30 -0.19 1.30 -8.91
CA LEU A 30 -0.48 0.65 -7.63
C LEU A 30 -1.38 1.52 -6.76
N PHE A 31 -0.99 2.77 -6.52
CA PHE A 31 -1.80 3.67 -5.69
C PHE A 31 -3.16 3.96 -6.33
N LYS A 32 -3.16 4.28 -7.64
CA LYS A 32 -4.38 4.66 -8.35
C LYS A 32 -5.42 3.55 -8.43
N TYR A 33 -5.00 2.32 -8.69
CA TYR A 33 -5.92 1.23 -9.02
C TYR A 33 -6.07 0.18 -7.92
N ALA A 34 -5.17 0.17 -6.92
CA ALA A 34 -5.17 -0.85 -5.88
C ALA A 34 -5.33 -0.24 -4.48
N VAL A 35 -4.39 0.61 -4.05
CA VAL A 35 -4.36 1.10 -2.65
C VAL A 35 -5.62 1.87 -2.27
N TYR A 36 -6.03 2.86 -3.08
CA TYR A 36 -7.23 3.65 -2.77
C TYR A 36 -8.52 2.82 -2.80
N GLY A 37 -8.61 1.85 -3.73
CA GLY A 37 -9.76 0.95 -3.80
C GLY A 37 -9.85 0.08 -2.57
N HIS A 38 -8.72 -0.51 -2.16
CA HIS A 38 -8.63 -1.35 -0.98
C HIS A 38 -9.03 -0.62 0.31
N PHE A 39 -8.47 0.56 0.58
CA PHE A 39 -8.85 1.35 1.76
C PHE A 39 -10.34 1.69 1.74
N ALA A 40 -10.91 1.98 0.57
CA ALA A 40 -12.34 2.25 0.45
C ALA A 40 -13.18 1.00 0.71
N ASP A 41 -12.81 -0.16 0.18
CA ASP A 41 -13.52 -1.43 0.42
C ASP A 41 -13.49 -1.79 1.91
N GLU A 42 -12.37 -1.57 2.58
CA GLU A 42 -12.25 -1.82 4.01
C GLU A 42 -13.10 -0.88 4.86
N GLU A 43 -12.99 0.43 4.63
CA GLU A 43 -13.70 1.43 5.42
C GLU A 43 -15.22 1.40 5.16
N ASN A 44 -15.66 1.09 3.94
CA ASN A 44 -17.08 1.08 3.59
C ASN A 44 -17.76 -0.28 3.82
N GLU A 45 -17.03 -1.39 3.69
CA GLU A 45 -17.61 -2.73 3.76
C GLU A 45 -17.08 -3.56 4.92
N LEU A 46 -15.77 -3.83 4.97
CA LEU A 46 -15.20 -4.78 5.93
C LEU A 46 -15.30 -4.28 7.37
N PHE A 47 -14.78 -3.08 7.67
CA PHE A 47 -14.77 -2.55 9.04
C PHE A 47 -16.19 -2.44 9.61
N PRO A 48 -17.19 -1.89 8.88
CA PRO A 48 -18.56 -1.88 9.36
C PRO A 48 -19.15 -3.29 9.56
N ALA A 49 -18.84 -4.26 8.69
CA ALA A 49 -19.32 -5.63 8.83
C ALA A 49 -18.76 -6.31 10.10
N VAL A 50 -17.45 -6.14 10.37
CA VAL A 50 -16.80 -6.69 11.56
C VAL A 50 -17.34 -6.02 12.82
N LEU A 51 -17.48 -4.70 12.85
CA LEU A 51 -18.04 -3.95 13.98
C LEU A 51 -19.47 -4.38 14.32
N ARG A 52 -20.33 -4.58 13.32
CA ARG A 52 -21.72 -5.05 13.54
C ARG A 52 -21.80 -6.48 14.05
N SER A 53 -20.82 -7.31 13.70
CA SER A 53 -20.81 -8.74 14.03
C SER A 53 -20.05 -9.05 15.33
N ALA A 54 -19.27 -8.11 15.84
CA ALA A 54 -18.51 -8.27 17.07
C ALA A 54 -19.43 -8.44 18.28
N ALA A 55 -19.08 -9.38 19.16
CA ALA A 55 -19.76 -9.57 20.43
C ALA A 55 -19.57 -8.32 21.32
N GLN A 56 -20.63 -7.96 22.06
CA GLN A 56 -20.58 -6.83 22.98
C GLN A 56 -19.52 -7.04 24.08
N GLY A 57 -18.93 -5.94 24.55
CA GLY A 57 -17.89 -5.95 25.57
C GLY A 57 -16.49 -5.86 24.98
N GLU A 58 -15.59 -6.73 25.44
CA GLU A 58 -14.15 -6.64 25.10
C GLU A 58 -13.88 -6.78 23.59
N GLU A 59 -14.58 -7.68 22.89
CA GLU A 59 -14.38 -7.91 21.45
C GLU A 59 -14.75 -6.65 20.63
N ALA A 60 -15.94 -6.07 20.87
CA ALA A 60 -16.36 -4.84 20.22
C ALA A 60 -15.39 -3.67 20.50
N ASN A 61 -14.94 -3.50 21.75
CA ASN A 61 -13.99 -2.45 22.11
C ASN A 61 -12.64 -2.62 21.40
N ARG A 62 -12.15 -3.87 21.31
CA ARG A 62 -10.92 -4.21 20.60
C ARG A 62 -11.03 -3.92 19.12
N VAL A 63 -12.09 -4.38 18.45
CA VAL A 63 -12.32 -4.11 17.03
C VAL A 63 -12.41 -2.62 16.76
N GLN A 64 -13.14 -1.87 17.59
CA GLN A 64 -13.27 -0.42 17.44
C GLN A 64 -11.90 0.29 17.50
N ALA A 65 -11.04 -0.08 18.45
CA ALA A 65 -9.70 0.46 18.55
C ALA A 65 -8.83 0.11 17.31
N MET A 66 -8.95 -1.12 16.80
CA MET A 66 -8.22 -1.57 15.60
C MET A 66 -8.68 -0.82 14.35
N VAL A 67 -9.98 -0.69 14.13
CA VAL A 67 -10.56 0.05 12.99
C VAL A 67 -10.14 1.52 13.03
N GLN A 68 -10.20 2.16 14.20
CA GLN A 68 -9.75 3.55 14.35
C GLN A 68 -8.27 3.70 14.01
N ARG A 69 -7.43 2.78 14.47
CA ARG A 69 -6.00 2.75 14.15
C ARG A 69 -5.78 2.61 12.63
N LEU A 70 -6.37 1.60 12.00
CA LEU A 70 -6.23 1.34 10.56
C LEU A 70 -6.67 2.53 9.71
N THR A 71 -7.83 3.11 10.03
CA THR A 71 -8.32 4.33 9.34
C THR A 71 -7.34 5.50 9.50
N THR A 72 -6.70 5.64 10.66
CA THR A 72 -5.68 6.67 10.88
C THR A 72 -4.43 6.40 10.04
N GLU A 73 -3.99 5.14 9.97
CA GLU A 73 -2.87 4.70 9.15
C GLU A 73 -3.14 4.92 7.64
N HIS A 74 -4.36 4.63 7.15
CA HIS A 74 -4.78 4.96 5.77
C HIS A 74 -4.56 6.43 5.47
N ARG A 75 -5.10 7.32 6.32
CA ARG A 75 -4.96 8.78 6.12
C ARG A 75 -3.52 9.24 6.16
N ALA A 76 -2.66 8.63 6.99
CA ALA A 76 -1.24 8.92 7.02
C ALA A 76 -0.54 8.52 5.70
N ILE A 77 -0.80 7.31 5.22
CA ILE A 77 -0.27 6.79 3.95
C ILE A 77 -0.73 7.67 2.77
N GLU A 78 -2.02 8.00 2.70
CA GLU A 78 -2.58 8.85 1.65
C GLU A 78 -1.95 10.25 1.65
N SER A 79 -1.69 10.81 2.84
CA SER A 79 -1.04 12.12 3.01
C SER A 79 0.42 12.10 2.55
N LEU A 80 1.18 11.06 2.92
CA LEU A 80 2.55 10.86 2.47
C LEU A 80 2.61 10.70 0.95
N TRP A 81 1.74 9.85 0.39
CA TRP A 81 1.67 9.64 -1.05
C TRP A 81 1.32 10.93 -1.81
N LYS A 82 0.37 11.74 -1.31
CA LYS A 82 0.02 13.02 -1.94
C LYS A 82 1.20 13.98 -2.08
N LYS A 83 2.16 13.94 -1.15
CA LYS A 83 3.40 14.73 -1.22
C LYS A 83 4.38 14.18 -2.26
N LEU A 84 4.49 12.85 -2.36
CA LEU A 84 5.43 12.18 -3.26
C LEU A 84 4.92 12.06 -4.71
N GLU A 85 3.61 11.97 -4.92
CA GLU A 85 2.99 11.71 -6.22
C GLU A 85 3.49 12.65 -7.34
N PRO A 86 3.65 13.98 -7.13
CA PRO A 86 4.16 14.87 -8.18
C PRO A 86 5.57 14.52 -8.65
N VAL A 87 6.47 14.16 -7.71
CA VAL A 87 7.85 13.81 -8.02
C VAL A 87 7.93 12.44 -8.68
N VAL A 88 7.11 11.47 -8.25
CA VAL A 88 6.99 10.16 -8.90
C VAL A 88 6.44 10.32 -10.33
N LYS A 89 5.44 11.19 -10.55
CA LYS A 89 4.95 11.56 -11.90
C LYS A 89 6.04 12.19 -12.77
N ALA A 90 6.95 12.97 -12.19
CA ALA A 90 8.09 13.53 -12.92
C ALA A 90 9.10 12.44 -13.30
N ALA A 91 9.45 11.56 -12.34
CA ALA A 91 10.35 10.43 -12.55
C ALA A 91 9.84 9.49 -13.66
N ALA A 92 8.54 9.16 -13.66
CA ALA A 92 7.92 8.34 -14.72
C ALA A 92 8.07 8.96 -16.13
N LYS A 93 8.18 10.30 -16.22
CA LYS A 93 8.36 11.05 -17.47
C LYS A 93 9.82 11.36 -17.79
N ALA A 94 10.79 10.76 -17.07
CA ALA A 94 12.22 11.10 -17.13
C ALA A 94 12.51 12.61 -16.96
N LYS A 95 11.69 13.31 -16.17
CA LYS A 95 11.95 14.70 -15.80
C LYS A 95 12.79 14.73 -14.52
N PRO A 96 13.74 15.67 -14.41
CA PRO A 96 14.48 15.85 -13.17
C PRO A 96 13.52 16.23 -12.03
N GLY A 97 13.76 15.66 -10.87
CA GLY A 97 13.02 15.93 -9.65
C GLY A 97 13.80 15.35 -8.47
N GLU A 98 13.80 16.07 -7.36
CA GLU A 98 14.40 15.58 -6.12
C GLU A 98 13.38 14.72 -5.38
N LEU A 99 13.65 13.41 -5.33
CA LEU A 99 12.94 12.50 -4.47
C LEU A 99 13.53 12.63 -3.07
N ASP A 100 12.71 13.11 -2.14
CA ASP A 100 13.05 13.10 -0.72
C ASP A 100 13.10 11.65 -0.23
N LEU A 101 14.32 11.15 -0.02
CA LEU A 101 14.57 9.79 0.42
C LEU A 101 13.89 9.50 1.77
N VAL A 102 13.84 10.48 2.67
CA VAL A 102 13.21 10.31 3.98
C VAL A 102 11.70 10.12 3.81
N ALA A 103 11.06 10.93 2.98
CA ALA A 103 9.63 10.79 2.71
C ALA A 103 9.27 9.45 2.04
N VAL A 104 10.14 8.95 1.14
CA VAL A 104 9.96 7.62 0.52
C VAL A 104 10.07 6.51 1.56
N GLU A 105 11.10 6.54 2.41
CA GLU A 105 11.29 5.57 3.48
C GLU A 105 10.12 5.59 4.46
N GLU A 106 9.65 6.78 4.86
CA GLU A 106 8.47 6.95 5.71
C GLU A 106 7.23 6.30 5.10
N LEU A 107 6.96 6.53 3.81
CA LEU A 107 5.81 5.91 3.12
C LEU A 107 5.91 4.39 3.10
N VAL A 108 7.08 3.84 2.75
CA VAL A 108 7.31 2.40 2.67
C VAL A 108 7.14 1.76 4.05
N GLN A 109 7.73 2.34 5.09
CA GLN A 109 7.61 1.82 6.45
C GLN A 109 6.17 1.91 6.97
N ALA A 110 5.47 3.03 6.73
CA ALA A 110 4.07 3.18 7.13
C ALA A 110 3.17 2.13 6.44
N PHE A 111 3.34 1.92 5.13
CA PHE A 111 2.55 0.95 4.38
C PHE A 111 2.82 -0.49 4.84
N LEU A 112 4.09 -0.87 5.03
CA LEU A 112 4.44 -2.21 5.50
C LEU A 112 3.96 -2.48 6.92
N ALA A 113 4.09 -1.50 7.83
CA ALA A 113 3.61 -1.62 9.20
C ALA A 113 2.08 -1.79 9.25
N HIS A 114 1.37 -1.03 8.42
CA HIS A 114 -0.08 -1.11 8.25
C HIS A 114 -0.51 -2.50 7.75
N ALA A 115 0.00 -2.94 6.60
CA ALA A 115 -0.32 -4.25 6.03
C ALA A 115 0.01 -5.41 6.99
N ASN A 116 1.15 -5.32 7.68
CA ASN A 116 1.54 -6.33 8.66
C ASN A 116 0.59 -6.38 9.86
N PHE A 117 0.10 -5.22 10.33
CA PHE A 117 -0.88 -5.17 11.42
C PHE A 117 -2.22 -5.77 10.98
N GLU A 118 -2.65 -5.50 9.74
CA GLU A 118 -3.86 -6.10 9.19
C GLU A 118 -3.76 -7.62 9.11
N GLU A 119 -2.70 -8.12 8.46
CA GLU A 119 -2.49 -9.56 8.23
C GLU A 119 -2.34 -10.34 9.54
N GLN A 120 -1.61 -9.78 10.51
CA GLN A 120 -1.28 -10.50 11.74
C GLN A 120 -2.33 -10.35 12.84
N GLN A 121 -3.11 -9.25 12.82
CA GLN A 121 -4.00 -8.91 13.93
C GLN A 121 -5.45 -8.75 13.48
N PHE A 122 -5.72 -7.91 12.48
CA PHE A 122 -7.09 -7.55 12.14
C PHE A 122 -7.81 -8.64 11.36
N LEU A 123 -7.23 -9.14 10.27
CA LEU A 123 -7.86 -10.12 9.40
C LEU A 123 -8.16 -11.46 10.11
N PRO A 124 -7.28 -12.01 10.96
CA PRO A 124 -7.60 -13.23 11.72
C PRO A 124 -8.78 -13.04 12.69
N LEU A 125 -8.87 -11.86 13.31
CA LEU A 125 -9.99 -11.53 14.20
C LEU A 125 -11.27 -11.31 13.38
N ALA A 126 -11.18 -10.60 12.25
CA ALA A 126 -12.30 -10.38 11.34
C ALA A 126 -12.87 -11.71 10.82
N GLU A 127 -12.02 -12.65 10.41
CA GLU A 127 -12.42 -14.00 10.03
C GLU A 127 -13.16 -14.73 11.17
N THR A 128 -12.59 -14.68 12.37
CA THR A 128 -13.19 -15.30 13.57
C THR A 128 -14.56 -14.70 13.91
N ILE A 129 -14.74 -13.39 13.74
CA ILE A 129 -16.00 -12.70 14.03
C ILE A 129 -17.04 -12.97 12.95
N LEU A 130 -16.66 -12.79 11.68
CA LEU A 130 -17.58 -12.88 10.55
C LEU A 130 -17.99 -14.33 10.24
N SER A 131 -17.15 -15.32 10.55
CA SER A 131 -17.48 -16.75 10.38
C SER A 131 -18.63 -17.21 11.28
N ARG A 132 -18.90 -16.49 12.38
CA ARG A 132 -20.04 -16.75 13.27
C ARG A 132 -21.38 -16.38 12.61
N ASN A 133 -21.35 -15.48 11.63
CA ASN A 133 -22.52 -14.96 10.91
C ASN A 133 -22.31 -15.13 9.40
N GLY A 134 -22.61 -16.33 8.88
CA GLY A 134 -22.27 -16.81 7.52
C GLY A 134 -22.64 -15.93 6.32
N ASN A 135 -23.42 -14.86 6.50
CA ASN A 135 -23.76 -13.90 5.44
C ASN A 135 -22.66 -12.85 5.16
N HIS A 136 -21.58 -12.78 5.94
CA HIS A 136 -20.58 -11.70 5.83
C HIS A 136 -19.18 -12.14 5.39
N MET A 137 -18.99 -13.40 4.97
CA MET A 137 -17.72 -13.88 4.41
C MET A 137 -17.36 -13.22 3.06
N ALA A 138 -18.36 -12.73 2.33
CA ALA A 138 -18.14 -12.02 1.06
C ALA A 138 -17.33 -10.71 1.25
N ALA A 139 -17.57 -9.98 2.34
CA ALA A 139 -16.84 -8.74 2.65
C ALA A 139 -15.36 -9.00 2.94
N LEU A 140 -15.05 -10.11 3.64
CA LEU A 140 -13.66 -10.54 3.86
C LEU A 140 -12.96 -10.93 2.56
N GLY A 141 -13.69 -11.59 1.65
CA GLY A 141 -13.18 -11.95 0.32
C GLY A 141 -12.86 -10.74 -0.57
N LEU A 142 -13.60 -9.63 -0.42
CA LEU A 142 -13.36 -8.39 -1.17
C LEU A 142 -12.12 -7.63 -0.68
N SER A 143 -11.88 -7.55 0.63
CA SER A 143 -10.68 -6.85 1.15
C SER A 143 -9.37 -7.58 0.88
N LEU A 144 -9.39 -8.91 0.70
CA LEU A 144 -8.18 -9.71 0.43
C LEU A 144 -7.54 -9.47 -0.97
N HIS A 145 -8.09 -8.60 -1.83
CA HIS A 145 -7.59 -8.42 -3.20
C HIS A 145 -6.15 -7.89 -3.28
N LEU A 146 -5.62 -7.17 -2.28
CA LEU A 146 -4.20 -6.77 -2.27
C LEU A 146 -3.24 -7.92 -1.96
N ARG A 147 -3.72 -9.02 -1.35
CA ARG A 147 -2.91 -10.22 -1.08
C ARG A 147 -2.31 -10.83 -2.34
N HIS A 148 -2.96 -10.59 -3.49
CA HIS A 148 -2.56 -11.09 -4.81
C HIS A 148 -2.08 -9.98 -5.75
N ALA A 149 -1.90 -8.75 -5.29
CA ALA A 149 -1.09 -7.82 -6.04
C ALA A 149 0.31 -8.43 -6.08
N PRO A 150 0.85 -8.82 -7.26
CA PRO A 150 2.18 -9.36 -7.31
C PRO A 150 3.07 -8.30 -6.69
N LEU A 151 3.72 -8.64 -5.56
CA LEU A 151 5.01 -8.07 -5.25
C LEU A 151 5.74 -8.11 -6.58
N VAL A 152 6.02 -6.95 -7.15
CA VAL A 152 6.83 -6.87 -8.35
C VAL A 152 8.19 -7.34 -7.89
N VAL A 153 8.37 -8.66 -7.90
CA VAL A 153 9.64 -9.33 -7.78
C VAL A 153 10.42 -8.75 -8.94
N GLY A 154 11.32 -7.84 -8.63
CA GLY A 154 12.36 -7.42 -9.55
C GLY A 154 13.14 -8.66 -9.92
N TYR A 155 12.73 -9.29 -11.03
CA TYR A 155 13.42 -10.44 -11.57
C TYR A 155 14.57 -9.92 -12.43
N VAL A 156 15.78 -10.11 -11.86
CA VAL A 156 17.13 -10.16 -12.45
C VAL A 156 17.71 -8.86 -13.01
#